data_AF-A0AAE1UI96-F1
#
_entry.id   AF-A0AAE1UI96-F1
#
_cell.length_a   1.000
_cell.length_b   1.000
_cell.length_c   1.000
_cell.angle_alpha   90.00
_cell.angle_beta   90.00
_cell.angle_gamma   90.00
#
_symmetry.space_group_name_H-M   'P 1'
#
loop_
_entity.id
_entity.type
_entity.pdbx_description
1 polymer ?
#
loop_
_entity_poly.entity_id
_entity_poly.type
_entity_poly.pdbx_seq_one_letter_code
_entity_poly.pdbx_strand_id
1 'polypeptide(L)'
;MWHSLAVWREGSMVTALLDTTHQYQSTSASTYTQINDSSGLVYIGGFPGEVGVRQATGGEFQTALVGCVRDLSLHRSPRPLTLTTLTLTRDLHPCL
;
A
#
# COMPACT_ATOMS: atom_id res chain seq x y z
N MET A 1 7.21 -9.79 -14.83
CA MET A 1 8.32 -10.15 -13.90
C MET A 1 7.86 -9.80 -12.49
N TRP A 2 8.30 -10.54 -11.47
CA TRP A 2 7.96 -10.28 -10.07
C TRP A 2 9.07 -9.46 -9.40
N HIS A 3 8.68 -8.49 -8.57
CA HIS A 3 9.57 -7.70 -7.71
C HIS A 3 9.12 -7.81 -6.26
N SER A 4 10.08 -7.71 -5.34
CA SER A 4 9.83 -7.66 -3.90
C SER A 4 10.05 -6.25 -3.39
N LEU A 5 9.09 -5.73 -2.63
CA LEU A 5 9.16 -4.39 -2.06
C LEU A 5 8.84 -4.46 -0.56
N ALA A 6 9.76 -4.00 0.27
CA ALA A 6 9.54 -3.78 1.70
C ALA A 6 9.56 -2.28 1.98
N VAL A 7 8.54 -1.76 2.65
CA VAL A 7 8.47 -0.35 3.04
C VAL A 7 8.16 -0.27 4.53
N TRP A 8 8.95 0.51 5.25
CA TRP A 8 8.71 0.77 6.66
C TRP A 8 9.01 2.23 7.00
N ARG A 9 8.50 2.66 8.16
CA ARG A 9 8.59 4.04 8.64
C ARG A 9 9.01 4.06 10.09
N GLU A 10 9.96 4.93 10.40
CA GLU A 10 10.44 5.21 11.75
C GLU A 10 10.40 6.73 11.98
N GLY A 11 9.51 7.18 12.87
CA GLY A 11 9.26 8.62 13.04
C GLY A 11 8.84 9.26 11.72
N SER A 12 9.55 10.28 11.26
CA SER A 12 9.32 10.97 9.98
C SER A 12 10.03 10.33 8.77
N MET A 13 10.91 9.35 9.00
CA MET A 13 11.72 8.71 7.96
C MET A 13 11.02 7.47 7.39
N VAL A 14 10.97 7.38 6.07
CA VAL A 14 10.48 6.23 5.32
C VAL A 14 11.68 5.58 4.63
N THR A 15 11.77 4.26 4.74
CA THR A 15 12.72 3.45 3.99
C THR A 15 11.97 2.47 3.10
N ALA A 16 12.39 2.35 1.85
CA ALA A 16 11.91 1.36 0.90
C ALA A 16 13.09 0.51 0.41
N LEU A 17 12.92 -0.81 0.40
CA LEU A 17 13.88 -1.78 -0.08
C LEU A 17 13.27 -2.57 -1.24
N LEU A 18 13.82 -2.38 -2.44
CA LEU A 18 13.43 -3.07 -3.66
C LEU A 18 14.41 -4.22 -3.94
N ASP A 19 13.86 -5.41 -4.18
CA ASP A 19 14.60 -6.62 -4.54
C ASP A 19 15.79 -6.90 -3.63
N THR A 20 15.59 -6.66 -2.34
CA THR A 20 16.56 -6.81 -1.23
C THR A 20 17.90 -6.08 -1.37
N THR A 21 18.07 -5.29 -2.43
CA THR A 21 19.37 -4.76 -2.86
C THR A 21 19.35 -3.25 -3.05
N HIS A 22 18.20 -2.66 -3.38
CA HIS A 22 18.08 -1.23 -3.65
C HIS A 22 17.32 -0.54 -2.53
N GLN A 23 18.04 0.20 -1.69
CA GLN A 23 17.47 0.95 -0.58
C GLN A 23 17.26 2.42 -0.94
N TYR A 24 16.07 2.94 -0.66
CA TYR A 24 15.68 4.33 -0.83
C TYR A 24 15.20 4.88 0.50
N GLN A 25 15.56 6.13 0.80
CA GLN A 25 15.15 6.82 2.02
C GLN A 25 14.61 8.20 1.72
N SER A 26 13.58 8.59 2.45
CA SER A 26 13.02 9.94 2.41
C SER A 26 12.47 10.32 3.78
N THR A 27 12.46 11.62 4.07
CA THR A 27 11.95 12.16 5.32
C THR A 27 10.82 13.12 5.01
N SER A 28 9.68 12.98 5.72
CA SER A 28 8.58 13.93 5.57
C SER A 28 9.00 15.34 5.99
N ALA A 29 8.61 16.35 5.22
CA ALA A 29 8.94 17.75 5.51
C ALA A 29 8.27 18.33 6.78
N SER A 30 7.34 17.58 7.38
CA SER A 30 6.61 17.98 8.58
C SER A 30 7.36 17.63 9.87
N THR A 31 7.05 18.35 10.95
CA THR A 31 7.47 18.02 12.33
C THR A 31 6.67 16.85 12.93
N TYR A 32 5.57 16.43 12.30
CA TYR A 32 4.78 15.30 12.78
C TYR A 32 5.48 13.96 12.51
N THR A 33 5.67 13.17 13.57
CA THR A 33 6.31 11.85 13.50
C THR A 33 5.29 10.71 13.45
N GLN A 34 4.04 10.95 13.82
CA GLN A 34 2.97 9.95 13.86
C GLN A 34 1.98 10.11 12.71
N ILE A 35 1.41 8.99 12.26
CA ILE A 35 0.30 8.96 11.30
C ILE A 35 -0.99 8.81 12.09
N ASN A 36 -1.93 9.74 11.89
CA ASN A 36 -3.27 9.63 12.44
C ASN A 36 -4.21 9.05 11.38
N ASP A 37 -4.34 7.72 11.37
CA ASP A 37 -5.39 7.03 10.62
C ASP A 37 -6.32 6.35 11.61
N SER A 38 -7.54 6.88 11.71
CA SER A 38 -8.60 6.35 12.57
C SER A 38 -9.45 5.29 11.89
N SER A 39 -9.34 5.14 10.56
CA SER A 39 -10.17 4.21 9.79
C SER A 39 -9.64 2.78 9.85
N GLY A 40 -8.31 2.62 9.89
CA GLY A 40 -7.65 1.33 9.78
C GLY A 40 -7.87 0.66 8.42
N LEU A 41 -8.38 1.39 7.42
CA LEU A 41 -8.68 0.86 6.10
C LEU A 41 -7.45 0.92 5.21
N VAL A 42 -7.16 -0.18 4.53
CA VAL A 42 -6.07 -0.28 3.56
C VAL A 42 -6.65 -0.69 2.22
N TYR A 43 -6.34 0.11 1.19
CA TYR A 43 -6.74 -0.15 -0.18
C TYR A 43 -5.53 -0.61 -0.99
N ILE A 44 -5.69 -1.72 -1.71
CA ILE A 44 -4.63 -2.33 -2.51
C ILE A 44 -5.12 -2.40 -3.95
N GLY A 45 -4.27 -2.01 -4.88
CA GLY A 45 -4.55 -2.08 -6.31
C GLY A 45 -5.48 -1.00 -6.86
N GLY A 46 -6.26 -0.30 -6.03
CA GLY A 46 -7.13 0.78 -6.47
C GLY A 46 -7.99 1.33 -5.34
N PHE A 47 -9.02 2.11 -5.69
CA PHE A 47 -10.03 2.59 -4.75
C PHE A 47 -11.41 2.07 -5.18
N PRO A 48 -12.18 1.43 -4.29
CA PRO A 48 -13.40 0.72 -4.66
C PRO A 48 -14.65 1.60 -4.73
N GLY A 49 -14.58 2.84 -4.23
CA GLY A 49 -15.72 3.74 -4.14
C GLY A 49 -16.14 4.37 -5.48
N GLU A 50 -17.20 5.18 -5.42
CA GLU A 50 -17.70 5.93 -6.58
C GLU A 50 -16.72 7.01 -7.06
N VAL A 51 -15.88 7.49 -6.13
CA VAL A 51 -14.79 8.40 -6.44
C VAL A 51 -13.60 7.61 -7.00
N GLY A 52 -13.04 8.07 -8.13
CA GLY A 52 -11.87 7.43 -8.73
C GLY A 52 -10.59 7.62 -7.89
N VAL A 53 -9.56 6.83 -8.20
CA VAL A 53 -8.24 6.87 -7.52
C VAL A 53 -7.72 8.29 -7.37
N ARG A 54 -7.75 9.09 -8.45
CA ARG A 54 -7.29 10.48 -8.44
C ARG A 54 -7.96 11.33 -7.38
N GLN A 55 -9.28 11.22 -7.25
CA GLN A 55 -10.02 12.01 -6.27
C GLN A 55 -9.77 11.50 -4.84
N ALA A 56 -9.75 10.18 -4.65
CA ALA A 56 -9.50 9.56 -3.36
C ALA A 56 -8.10 9.89 -2.80
N THR A 57 -7.11 10.11 -3.67
CA THR A 57 -5.71 10.41 -3.28
C THR A 57 -5.34 11.88 -3.45
N GLY A 58 -6.30 12.79 -3.59
CA GLY A 58 -6.02 14.22 -3.77
C GLY A 58 -5.18 14.58 -5.00
N GLY A 59 -5.13 13.71 -6.01
CA GLY A 59 -4.38 13.89 -7.24
C GLY A 59 -3.02 13.20 -7.31
N GLU A 60 -2.51 12.65 -6.21
CA GLU A 60 -1.18 12.01 -6.15
C GLU A 60 -1.05 10.78 -7.06
N PHE A 61 -2.11 9.98 -7.17
CA PHE A 61 -2.18 8.82 -8.05
C PHE A 61 -3.26 9.03 -9.11
N GLN A 62 -2.99 8.63 -10.35
CA GLN A 62 -3.94 8.83 -11.45
C GLN A 62 -4.77 7.58 -11.76
N THR A 63 -4.17 6.39 -11.61
CA THR A 63 -4.75 5.12 -12.04
C THR A 63 -4.62 4.03 -10.99
N ALA A 64 -5.50 3.04 -11.08
CA ALA A 64 -5.37 1.79 -10.36
C ALA A 64 -4.18 0.95 -10.89
N LEU A 65 -3.69 0.03 -10.07
CA LEU A 65 -2.70 -0.97 -10.49
C LEU A 65 -3.37 -1.99 -11.39
N VAL A 66 -2.83 -2.19 -12.58
CA VAL A 66 -3.17 -3.32 -13.46
C VAL A 66 -2.01 -4.31 -13.39
N GLY A 67 -2.18 -5.37 -12.61
CA GLY A 67 -1.13 -6.35 -12.37
C GLY A 67 -1.42 -7.24 -11.16
N CYS A 68 -0.37 -7.87 -10.67
CA CYS A 68 -0.46 -8.88 -9.63
C CYS A 68 0.29 -8.47 -8.38
N VAL A 69 -0.31 -8.73 -7.21
CA VAL A 69 0.30 -8.56 -5.89
C VAL A 69 0.19 -9.89 -5.16
N ARG A 70 1.28 -10.34 -4.55
CA ARG A 70 1.33 -11.56 -3.74
C ARG A 70 2.21 -11.34 -2.50
N ASP A 71 2.10 -12.25 -1.54
CA ASP A 71 2.90 -12.26 -0.32
C ASP A 71 2.83 -10.95 0.48
N LEU A 72 1.66 -10.29 0.45
CA LEU A 72 1.45 -9.02 1.10
C LEU A 72 1.28 -9.20 2.62
N SER A 73 2.16 -8.53 3.37
CA SER A 73 2.09 -8.44 4.82
C SER A 73 2.08 -6.97 5.25
N LEU A 74 1.27 -6.67 6.25
CA LEU A 74 1.21 -5.34 6.87
C LEU A 74 1.60 -5.50 8.33
N HIS A 75 2.43 -4.60 8.87
CA HIS A 75 2.96 -4.74 10.23
C HIS A 75 1.88 -4.92 11.32
N ARG A 76 0.69 -4.34 11.12
CA ARG A 76 -0.46 -4.48 12.04
C ARG A 76 -1.31 -5.75 11.82
N SER A 77 -0.99 -6.55 10.80
CA SER A 77 -1.60 -7.85 10.54
C SER A 77 -0.50 -8.92 10.53
N PRO A 78 -0.23 -9.61 11.66
CA PRO A 78 0.77 -10.67 11.72
C PRO A 78 0.42 -11.87 10.84
N ARG A 79 -0.80 -11.92 10.28
CA ARG A 79 -1.23 -12.92 9.31
C ARG A 79 -1.09 -12.35 7.89
N PRO A 80 -0.57 -13.13 6.93
CA PRO A 80 -0.59 -12.76 5.51
C PRO A 80 -2.02 -12.38 5.08
N LEU A 81 -2.14 -11.34 4.26
CA LEU A 81 -3.46 -10.99 3.71
C LEU A 81 -3.88 -12.08 2.73
N THR A 82 -4.96 -12.78 3.06
CA THR A 82 -5.61 -13.77 2.19
C THR A 82 -6.90 -13.18 1.61
N LEU A 83 -7.43 -13.75 0.53
CA LEU A 83 -8.72 -13.32 -0.05
C LEU A 83 -9.86 -13.28 0.98
N THR A 84 -9.79 -14.12 2.02
CA THR A 84 -10.78 -14.17 3.11
C THR A 84 -10.66 -13.04 4.13
N THR A 85 -9.57 -12.26 4.08
CA THR A 85 -9.35 -11.07 4.93
C THR A 85 -9.80 -9.78 4.27
N LEU A 86 -10.32 -9.85 3.04
CA LEU A 86 -10.75 -8.68 2.28
C LEU A 86 -12.18 -8.28 2.67
N THR A 87 -12.34 -7.03 3.10
CA THR A 87 -13.65 -6.46 3.44
C THR A 87 -14.48 -6.12 2.20
N LEU A 88 -13.83 -5.74 1.09
CA LEU A 88 -14.47 -5.37 -0.17
C LEU A 88 -13.53 -5.68 -1.33
N THR A 89 -14.08 -6.13 -2.46
CA THR A 89 -13.32 -6.38 -3.70
C THR A 89 -14.10 -5.88 -4.91
N ARG A 90 -13.39 -5.39 -5.94
CA ARG A 90 -13.95 -5.00 -7.23
C ARG A 90 -12.96 -5.36 -8.33
N ASP A 91 -13.42 -6.09 -9.34
CA ASP A 91 -12.62 -6.55 -10.49
C ASP A 91 -11.33 -7.31 -10.14
N LEU A 92 -11.27 -7.91 -8.94
CA LEU A 92 -10.15 -8.72 -8.47
C LEU A 92 -10.24 -10.14 -9.02
N HIS A 93 -9.15 -10.62 -9.60
CA HIS A 93 -9.05 -11.97 -10.14
C HIS A 93 -7.75 -12.63 -9.65
N PRO A 94 -7.72 -13.97 -9.46
CA PRO A 94 -6.49 -14.69 -9.19
C PRO A 94 -5.46 -14.47 -10.30
N CYS A 95 -4.20 -14.28 -9.90
CA CYS A 95 -3.09 -14.24 -10.84
C CYS A 95 -2.64 -15.67 -11.13
N LEU A 96 -2.86 -16.11 -12.37
CA LEU A 96 -2.40 -17.40 -12.89
C LEU A 96 -0.95 -17.33 -13.36
#